data_AF-D2S445-F1
#
_entry.id   AF-D2S445-F1
#
_cell.length_a   1.000
_cell.length_b   1.000
_cell.length_c   1.000
_cell.angle_alpha   90.00
_cell.angle_beta   90.00
_cell.angle_gamma   90.00
#
_symmetry.space_group_name_H-M   'P 1'
#
loop_
_entity.id
_entity.type
_entity.pdbx_description
1 polymer ?
#
loop_
_entity_poly.entity_id
_entity_poly.type
_entity_poly.pdbx_seq_one_letter_code
_entity_poly.pdbx_strand_id
1 'polypeptide(L)'
;MDVEERRELALLLRRLTVELDAVGQRFAELHAIGRTDVRAMVAIMDAARRGEALTAGALGRAVDLSSASVTALVDRLERAGHVRRVRDPQDRRRVVLEMSESAMAAGGQFFGGLQRDLVAAMEGYADEELTAIRRFLTEMTEVIVRHR
;
A
#
# COMPACT_ATOMS: atom_id res chain seq x y z
N MET A 1 -8.15 -30.19 5.24
CA MET A 1 -7.70 -29.48 4.04
C MET A 1 -6.44 -30.14 3.52
N ASP A 2 -6.52 -30.77 2.35
CA ASP A 2 -5.40 -31.47 1.73
C ASP A 2 -4.39 -30.50 1.11
N VAL A 3 -3.32 -31.03 0.52
CA VAL A 3 -2.25 -30.23 -0.09
C VAL A 3 -2.75 -29.49 -1.34
N GLU A 4 -3.71 -30.06 -2.07
CA GLU A 4 -4.23 -29.47 -3.30
C GLU A 4 -5.14 -28.28 -3.00
N GLU A 5 -6.02 -28.41 -2.01
CA GLU A 5 -6.86 -27.31 -1.51
C GLU A 5 -6.01 -26.14 -0.98
N ARG A 6 -4.89 -26.41 -0.30
CA ARG A 6 -3.93 -25.37 0.12
C ARG A 6 -3.26 -24.67 -1.06
N ARG A 7 -2.96 -25.42 -2.12
CA ARG A 7 -2.37 -24.88 -3.34
C ARG A 7 -3.36 -23.99 -4.08
N GLU A 8 -4.63 -24.37 -4.12
CA GLU A 8 -5.70 -23.57 -4.70
C GLU A 8 -5.81 -22.19 -4.00
N LEU A 9 -5.79 -22.15 -2.67
CA LEU A 9 -5.78 -20.88 -1.93
C LEU A 9 -4.60 -19.98 -2.30
N ALA A 10 -3.41 -20.54 -2.49
CA ALA A 10 -2.24 -19.77 -2.93
C ALA A 10 -2.41 -19.22 -4.36
N LEU A 11 -3.06 -19.97 -5.26
CA LEU A 11 -3.37 -19.50 -6.61
C LEU A 11 -4.42 -18.39 -6.62
N LEU A 12 -5.44 -18.50 -5.76
CA LEU A 12 -6.45 -17.44 -5.56
C LEU A 12 -5.81 -16.16 -5.02
N LEU A 13 -4.92 -16.27 -4.02
CA LEU A 13 -4.16 -15.14 -3.50
C LEU A 13 -3.33 -14.47 -4.60
N ARG A 14 -2.58 -15.25 -5.40
CA ARG A 14 -1.81 -14.72 -6.53
C ARG A 14 -2.70 -13.97 -7.52
N ARG A 15 -3.86 -14.54 -7.87
CA ARG A 15 -4.81 -13.90 -8.80
C ARG A 15 -5.32 -12.58 -8.22
N LEU A 16 -5.74 -12.56 -6.96
CA LEU A 16 -6.19 -11.34 -6.29
C LEU A 16 -5.12 -10.24 -6.34
N THR A 17 -3.86 -10.56 -6.03
CA THR A 17 -2.75 -9.60 -6.10
C THR A 17 -2.57 -9.03 -7.50
N VAL A 18 -2.64 -9.85 -8.55
CA VAL A 18 -2.51 -9.39 -9.94
C VAL A 18 -3.63 -8.42 -10.32
N GLU A 19 -4.88 -8.71 -9.93
CA GLU A 19 -6.01 -7.83 -10.22
C GLU A 19 -5.91 -6.50 -9.44
N LEU A 20 -5.51 -6.55 -8.16
CA LEU A 20 -5.28 -5.34 -7.36
C LEU A 20 -4.16 -4.47 -7.94
N ASP A 21 -3.06 -5.09 -8.39
CA ASP A 21 -1.97 -4.39 -9.09
C ASP A 21 -2.44 -3.72 -10.39
N ALA A 22 -3.35 -4.37 -11.14
CA ALA A 22 -3.93 -3.79 -12.35
C ALA A 22 -4.79 -2.55 -12.05
N VAL A 23 -5.56 -2.56 -10.95
CA VAL A 23 -6.29 -1.37 -10.50
C VAL A 23 -5.32 -0.25 -10.10
N GLY A 24 -4.25 -0.57 -9.38
CA GLY A 24 -3.21 0.40 -9.02
C GLY A 24 -2.48 0.97 -10.25
N GLN A 25 -2.24 0.15 -11.27
CA GLN A 25 -1.67 0.59 -12.54
C GLN A 25 -2.58 1.59 -13.26
N ARG A 26 -3.90 1.38 -13.24
CA ARG A 26 -4.88 2.32 -13.81
C ARG A 26 -4.86 3.67 -13.08
N PHE A 27 -4.72 3.67 -11.76
CA PHE A 27 -4.51 4.91 -10.99
C PHE A 27 -3.24 5.62 -11.45
N ALA A 28 -2.14 4.88 -11.63
CA ALA A 28 -0.86 5.43 -12.07
C ALA A 28 -0.99 6.17 -13.42
N GLU A 29 -1.69 5.55 -14.38
CA GLU A 29 -1.93 6.10 -15.72
C GLU A 29 -2.77 7.39 -15.68
N LEU A 30 -3.85 7.40 -14.90
CA LEU A 30 -4.72 8.58 -14.77
C LEU A 30 -4.02 9.78 -14.13
N HIS A 31 -3.05 9.53 -13.26
CA HIS A 31 -2.27 10.55 -12.58
C HIS A 31 -0.90 10.81 -13.22
N ALA A 32 -0.59 10.17 -14.35
CA ALA A 32 0.68 10.29 -15.06
C ALA A 32 1.92 10.04 -14.17
N ILE A 33 1.81 9.08 -13.25
CA ILE A 33 2.88 8.67 -12.32
C ILE A 33 3.33 7.24 -12.61
N GLY A 34 4.53 6.88 -12.15
CA GLY A 34 5.06 5.53 -12.34
C GLY A 34 4.47 4.51 -11.35
N ARG A 35 4.55 3.22 -11.70
CA ARG A 35 4.16 2.12 -10.79
C ARG A 35 4.89 2.18 -9.43
N THR A 36 6.18 2.51 -9.44
CA THR A 36 6.96 2.65 -8.21
C THR A 36 6.51 3.84 -7.38
N ASP A 37 5.99 4.90 -8.01
CA ASP A 37 5.44 6.07 -7.32
C ASP A 37 4.15 5.68 -6.56
N VAL A 38 3.26 4.89 -7.18
CA VAL A 38 2.08 4.32 -6.51
C VAL A 38 2.47 3.42 -5.34
N ARG A 39 3.45 2.52 -5.52
CA ARG A 39 3.96 1.67 -4.43
C ARG A 39 4.50 2.50 -3.26
N ALA A 40 5.18 3.60 -3.55
CA ALA A 40 5.69 4.50 -2.52
C ALA A 40 4.55 5.24 -1.78
N MET A 41 3.53 5.70 -2.50
CA MET A 41 2.34 6.30 -1.89
C MET A 41 1.62 5.31 -0.97
N VAL A 42 1.43 4.05 -1.40
CA VAL A 42 0.85 2.99 -0.56
C VAL A 42 1.70 2.77 0.69
N ALA A 43 3.04 2.70 0.58
CA ALA A 43 3.91 2.54 1.73
C ALA A 43 3.81 3.71 2.74
N ILE A 44 3.68 4.96 2.25
CA ILE A 44 3.46 6.14 3.10
C ILE A 44 2.10 6.04 3.81
N MET A 45 1.04 5.69 3.09
CA MET A 45 -0.31 5.50 3.66
C MET A 45 -0.32 4.39 4.72
N ASP A 46 0.36 3.28 4.46
CA ASP A 46 0.43 2.13 5.36
C ASP A 46 1.14 2.49 6.67
N ALA A 47 2.25 3.22 6.58
CA ALA A 47 2.96 3.71 7.76
C ALA A 47 2.05 4.66 8.58
N ALA A 48 1.37 5.60 7.93
CA ALA A 48 0.43 6.49 8.59
C ALA A 48 -0.72 5.75 9.30
N ARG A 49 -1.28 4.71 8.66
CA ARG A 49 -2.32 3.84 9.27
C ARG A 49 -1.84 3.09 10.51
N ARG A 50 -0.55 2.75 10.57
CA ARG A 50 0.08 2.15 11.76
C ARG A 50 0.56 3.17 12.80
N GLY A 51 0.40 4.46 12.54
CA GLY A 51 0.94 5.52 13.40
C GLY A 51 2.47 5.61 13.36
N GLU A 52 3.10 5.13 12.28
CA GLU A 52 4.54 5.09 12.12
C GLU A 52 5.05 6.26 11.26
N ALA A 53 6.10 6.92 11.76
CA ALA A 53 6.84 7.94 11.01
C ALA A 53 7.71 7.31 9.90
N LEU A 54 7.39 7.59 8.62
CA LEU A 54 8.17 7.08 7.48
C LEU A 54 9.13 8.13 6.93
N THR A 55 10.43 7.88 7.04
CA THR A 55 11.48 8.74 6.44
C THR A 55 11.77 8.32 5.00
N ALA A 56 12.39 9.18 4.19
CA ALA A 56 12.82 8.82 2.83
C ALA A 56 13.74 7.58 2.79
N GLY A 57 14.65 7.46 3.76
CA GLY A 57 15.51 6.27 3.86
C GLY A 57 14.74 4.99 4.21
N ALA A 58 13.72 5.08 5.06
CA ALA A 58 12.84 3.95 5.36
C ALA A 58 11.96 3.58 4.17
N LEU A 59 11.43 4.58 3.44
CA LEU A 59 10.72 4.39 2.20
C LEU A 59 11.59 3.67 1.16
N GLY A 60 12.85 4.08 0.99
CA GLY A 60 13.78 3.44 0.05
C GLY A 60 13.90 1.94 0.28
N ARG A 61 14.04 1.50 1.55
CA ARG A 61 14.00 0.08 1.90
C ARG A 61 12.64 -0.56 1.62
N ALA A 62 11.55 0.15 1.93
CA ALA A 62 10.20 -0.36 1.73
C ALA A 62 9.80 -0.50 0.24
N VAL A 63 10.47 0.16 -0.70
CA VAL A 63 10.21 0.08 -2.15
C VAL A 63 11.40 -0.44 -2.98
N ASP A 64 12.42 -1.01 -2.33
CA ASP A 64 13.66 -1.55 -2.95
C ASP A 64 14.40 -0.55 -3.83
N LEU A 65 14.55 0.68 -3.34
CA LEU A 65 15.26 1.75 -4.03
C LEU A 65 16.52 2.19 -3.28
N SER A 66 17.55 2.55 -4.04
CA SER A 66 18.73 3.23 -3.51
C SER A 66 18.38 4.62 -2.96
N SER A 67 19.23 5.16 -2.07
CA SER A 67 19.03 6.50 -1.49
C SER A 67 18.89 7.61 -2.53
N ALA A 68 19.65 7.53 -3.63
CA ALA A 68 19.54 8.49 -4.74
C ALA A 68 18.19 8.34 -5.47
N SER A 69 17.78 7.10 -5.73
CA SER A 69 16.52 6.80 -6.43
C SER A 69 15.29 7.19 -5.61
N VAL A 70 15.29 6.93 -4.30
CA VAL A 70 14.17 7.33 -3.43
C VAL A 70 14.10 8.85 -3.26
N THR A 71 15.24 9.55 -3.20
CA THR A 71 15.23 11.03 -3.19
C THR A 71 14.57 11.57 -4.45
N ALA A 72 15.00 11.10 -5.63
CA ALA A 72 14.41 11.51 -6.90
C ALA A 72 12.92 11.16 -7.01
N LEU A 73 12.50 10.00 -6.48
CA LEU A 73 11.11 9.58 -6.41
C LEU A 73 10.28 10.54 -5.56
N VAL A 74 10.75 10.85 -4.34
CA VAL A 74 10.02 11.74 -3.44
C VAL A 74 9.94 13.14 -4.04
N ASP A 75 11.01 13.65 -4.66
CA ASP A 75 10.98 14.96 -5.31
C ASP A 75 9.96 15.02 -6.47
N ARG A 76 9.78 13.91 -7.21
CA ARG A 76 8.73 13.82 -8.24
C ARG A 76 7.34 13.83 -7.61
N LEU A 77 7.11 13.03 -6.56
CA LEU A 77 5.82 12.97 -5.87
C LEU A 77 5.45 14.30 -5.20
N GLU A 78 6.41 15.02 -4.62
CA GLU A 78 6.18 16.36 -4.10
C GLU A 78 5.84 17.36 -5.19
N ARG A 79 6.58 17.36 -6.32
CA ARG A 79 6.26 18.21 -7.48
C ARG A 79 4.90 17.91 -8.09
N ALA A 80 4.47 16.66 -8.09
CA ALA A 80 3.13 16.25 -8.50
C ALA A 80 2.05 16.58 -7.46
N GLY A 81 2.44 17.10 -6.29
CA GLY A 81 1.52 17.47 -5.22
C GLY A 81 0.95 16.27 -4.47
N HIS A 82 1.59 15.10 -4.54
CA HIS A 82 1.11 13.86 -3.94
C HIS A 82 1.62 13.61 -2.51
N VAL A 83 2.85 14.03 -2.25
CA VAL A 83 3.56 13.81 -0.98
C VAL A 83 4.06 15.15 -0.45
N ARG A 84 4.29 15.22 0.86
CA ARG A 84 4.95 16.34 1.53
C ARG A 84 5.97 15.83 2.53
N ARG A 85 7.12 16.51 2.63
CA ARG A 85 8.08 16.35 3.71
C ARG A 85 7.71 17.27 4.86
N VAL A 86 7.50 16.70 6.04
CA VAL A 86 7.20 17.45 7.26
C VAL A 86 8.18 17.09 8.37
N ARG A 87 8.35 17.97 9.36
CA ARG A 87 9.12 17.64 10.57
C ARG A 87 8.29 16.66 11.41
N ASP A 88 8.94 15.60 11.86
CA ASP A 88 8.31 14.62 12.75
C ASP A 88 7.86 15.31 14.05
N PRO A 89 6.57 15.22 14.45
CA PRO A 89 6.05 15.84 15.65
C PRO A 89 6.65 15.25 16.93
N GLN A 90 7.14 14.00 16.89
CA GLN A 90 7.74 13.31 18.03
C GLN A 90 9.26 13.54 18.14
N ASP A 91 9.95 13.73 17.02
CA ASP A 91 11.36 14.12 16.99
C ASP A 91 11.63 15.13 15.86
N ARG A 92 11.63 16.42 16.19
CA ARG A 92 11.81 17.53 15.23
C ARG A 92 13.14 17.51 14.44
N ARG A 93 14.08 16.62 14.78
CA ARG A 93 15.32 16.38 14.01
C ARG A 93 15.07 15.50 12.78
N ARG A 94 13.97 14.77 12.74
CA ARG A 94 13.59 13.89 11.63
C ARG A 94 12.66 14.60 10.66
N VAL A 95 12.83 14.28 9.38
CA VAL A 95 11.89 14.61 8.31
C VAL A 95 11.18 13.34 7.89
N VAL A 96 9.86 13.40 7.85
CA VAL A 96 8.97 12.28 7.50
C VAL A 96 8.13 12.65 6.28
N LEU A 97 7.60 11.63 5.63
CA LEU A 97 6.80 11.74 4.43
C LEU A 97 5.33 11.56 4.80
N GLU A 98 4.48 12.45 4.29
CA GLU A 98 3.04 12.39 4.44
C GLU A 98 2.37 12.51 3.07
N MET A 99 1.23 11.85 2.91
CA MET A 99 0.36 12.08 1.77
C MET A 99 -0.21 13.49 1.84
N SER A 100 -0.29 14.19 0.70
CA SER A 100 -1.03 15.44 0.64
C SER A 100 -2.54 15.19 0.77
N GLU A 101 -3.27 16.19 1.24
CA GLU A 101 -4.74 16.12 1.31
C GLU A 101 -5.38 15.89 -0.07
N SER A 102 -4.84 16.52 -1.11
CA SER A 102 -5.30 16.33 -2.48
C SER A 102 -5.08 14.90 -2.97
N ALA A 103 -3.95 14.28 -2.61
CA ALA A 103 -3.68 12.88 -2.97
C ALA A 103 -4.59 11.91 -2.22
N MET A 104 -4.84 12.15 -0.94
CA MET A 104 -5.79 11.37 -0.15
C MET A 104 -7.20 11.48 -0.75
N ALA A 105 -7.63 12.68 -1.16
CA ALA A 105 -8.91 12.89 -1.82
C ALA A 105 -9.00 12.20 -3.18
N ALA A 106 -7.96 12.30 -4.02
CA ALA A 106 -7.90 11.63 -5.31
C ALA A 106 -7.94 10.10 -5.18
N GLY A 107 -7.15 9.54 -4.24
CA GLY A 107 -7.19 8.13 -3.91
C GLY A 107 -8.56 7.68 -3.42
N GLY A 108 -9.19 8.44 -2.53
CA GLY A 108 -10.55 8.16 -2.05
C GLY A 108 -11.60 8.20 -3.17
N GLN A 109 -11.51 9.14 -4.11
CA GLN A 109 -12.41 9.20 -5.27
C GLN A 109 -12.23 8.00 -6.21
N PHE A 110 -10.98 7.58 -6.45
CA PHE A 110 -10.69 6.48 -7.37
C PHE A 110 -10.97 5.11 -6.75
N PHE A 111 -10.44 4.85 -5.55
CA PHE A 111 -10.52 3.54 -4.88
C PHE A 111 -11.77 3.38 -4.02
N GLY A 112 -12.49 4.46 -3.69
CA GLY A 112 -13.60 4.41 -2.75
C GLY A 112 -14.76 3.50 -3.20
N GLY A 113 -15.04 3.44 -4.50
CA GLY A 113 -16.01 2.49 -5.05
C GLY A 113 -15.59 1.04 -4.80
N LEU A 114 -14.37 0.70 -5.24
CA LEU A 114 -13.78 -0.63 -5.03
C LEU A 114 -13.76 -1.02 -3.55
N GLN A 115 -13.33 -0.11 -2.65
CA GLN A 115 -13.30 -0.39 -1.22
C GLN A 115 -14.68 -0.71 -0.67
N ARG A 116 -15.73 0.04 -1.08
CA ARG A 116 -17.10 -0.24 -0.65
C ARG A 116 -17.58 -1.59 -1.15
N ASP A 117 -17.33 -1.90 -2.42
CA ASP A 117 -17.77 -3.17 -3.01
C ASP A 117 -17.07 -4.37 -2.37
N LEU A 118 -15.77 -4.24 -2.04
CA LEU A 118 -15.03 -5.27 -1.30
C LEU A 118 -15.58 -5.46 0.12
N VAL A 119 -15.92 -4.38 0.82
CA VAL A 119 -16.54 -4.45 2.16
C VAL A 119 -17.93 -5.09 2.08
N ALA A 120 -18.75 -4.69 1.12
CA ALA A 120 -20.08 -5.25 0.90
C ALA A 120 -20.03 -6.76 0.59
N ALA A 121 -19.03 -7.20 -0.19
CA ALA A 121 -18.83 -8.62 -0.48
C ALA A 121 -18.55 -9.46 0.78
N MET A 122 -18.10 -8.85 1.88
CA MET A 122 -17.84 -9.52 3.15
C MET A 122 -19.05 -9.52 4.11
N GLU A 123 -20.16 -8.84 3.80
CA GLU A 123 -21.32 -8.73 4.69
C GLU A 123 -21.99 -10.08 5.01
N GLY A 124 -21.85 -11.07 4.13
CA GLY A 124 -22.40 -12.42 4.32
C GLY A 124 -21.52 -13.37 5.14
N TYR A 125 -20.33 -12.95 5.56
CA TYR A 125 -19.37 -13.79 6.27
C TYR A 125 -19.63 -13.75 7.77
N ALA A 126 -19.46 -14.88 8.44
CA ALA A 126 -19.48 -14.93 9.90
C ALA A 126 -18.21 -14.29 10.49
N ASP A 127 -18.30 -13.79 11.72
CA ASP A 127 -17.17 -13.14 12.42
C ASP A 127 -15.96 -14.08 12.57
N GLU A 128 -16.20 -15.38 12.75
CA GLU A 128 -15.15 -16.40 12.82
C GLU A 128 -14.43 -16.56 11.47
N GLU A 129 -15.16 -16.49 10.36
CA GLU A 129 -14.59 -16.56 9.01
C GLU A 129 -13.74 -15.32 8.73
N LEU A 130 -14.25 -14.13 9.05
CA LEU A 130 -13.49 -12.88 8.92
C LEU A 130 -12.24 -12.88 9.79
N THR A 131 -12.33 -13.43 11.01
CA THR A 131 -11.17 -13.61 11.90
C THR A 131 -10.13 -14.55 11.28
N ALA A 132 -10.57 -15.67 10.70
CA ALA A 132 -9.69 -16.61 10.02
C ALA A 132 -9.04 -16.02 8.77
N ILE A 133 -9.80 -15.26 7.96
CA ILE A 133 -9.30 -14.55 6.77
C ILE A 133 -8.27 -13.50 7.17
N ARG A 134 -8.55 -12.68 8.20
CA ARG A 134 -7.60 -11.70 8.72
C ARG A 134 -6.28 -12.36 9.15
N ARG A 135 -6.35 -13.48 9.87
CA ARG A 135 -5.15 -14.25 10.24
C ARG A 135 -4.40 -14.74 9.01
N PHE A 136 -5.10 -15.36 8.05
CA PHE A 136 -4.52 -15.85 6.80
C PHE A 136 -3.81 -14.74 6.01
N LEU A 137 -4.48 -13.60 5.78
CA LEU A 137 -3.89 -12.48 5.05
C LEU A 137 -2.65 -11.91 5.76
N THR A 138 -2.67 -11.85 7.10
CA THR A 138 -1.53 -11.40 7.90
C THR A 138 -0.34 -12.34 7.72
N GLU A 139 -0.53 -13.64 7.96
CA GLU A 139 0.53 -14.65 7.84
C GLU A 139 1.10 -14.72 6.41
N MET A 140 0.25 -14.68 5.38
CA MET A 140 0.70 -14.70 3.99
C MET A 140 1.50 -13.44 3.64
N THR A 141 1.08 -12.27 4.13
CA THR A 141 1.83 -11.03 3.93
C THR A 141 3.21 -11.11 4.58
N GLU A 142 3.31 -11.61 5.80
CA GLU A 142 4.60 -11.82 6.50
C GLU A 142 5.50 -12.83 5.78
N VAL A 143 4.93 -13.90 5.20
CA VAL A 143 5.69 -14.84 4.36
C VAL A 143 6.24 -14.13 3.12
N ILE A 144 5.42 -13.35 2.40
CA ILE A 144 5.84 -12.65 1.18
C ILE A 144 6.91 -11.60 1.48
N VAL A 145 6.72 -10.78 2.53
CA VAL A 145 7.68 -9.74 2.92
C VAL A 145 9.04 -10.32 3.27
N ARG A 146 9.11 -11.53 3.86
CA ARG A 146 10.39 -12.20 4.16
C ARG A 146 11.19 -12.63 2.93
N HIS A 147 10.55 -12.75 1.76
CA HIS A 147 11.20 -13.15 0.52
C HIS A 147 11.56 -11.96 -0.39
N ARG A 148 11.42 -10.75 0.16
CA ARG A 148 11.70 -9.49 -0.53
C ARG A 148 13.03 -8.90 -0.10
#